data_AF-A0A846M0J3-F1
#
_entry.id   AF-A0A846M0J3-F1
#
_cell.length_a   1.000
_cell.length_b   1.000
_cell.length_c   1.000
_cell.angle_alpha   90.00
_cell.angle_beta   90.00
_cell.angle_gamma   90.00
#
_symmetry.space_group_name_H-M   'P 1'
#
loop_
_entity.id
_entity.type
_entity.pdbx_description
1 polymer ?
#
loop_
_entity_poly.entity_id
_entity_poly.type
_entity_poly.pdbx_seq_one_letter_code
_entity_poly.pdbx_strand_id
1 'polypeptide(L)' 'MSAFLWLVPIALLMGLAGLGAFLWSMRDGQYEDLDGAAERIFIDAHSDRPLAEAEESDRAETVPHAKSS' A
#
# COMPACT_ATOMS: atom_id res chain seq x y z
N MET A 1 20.94 24.86 39.80
CA MET A 1 19.71 24.08 40.04
C MET A 1 18.52 24.79 39.41
N SER A 2 18.45 24.79 38.07
CA SER A 2 17.43 25.54 37.31
C SER A 2 17.04 24.86 36.00
N ALA A 3 17.86 23.93 35.48
CA ALA A 3 17.56 23.19 34.27
C ALA A 3 16.24 22.40 34.37
N PHE A 4 15.96 21.78 35.52
CA PHE A 4 14.70 21.04 35.72
C PHE A 4 13.44 21.90 35.55
N LEU A 5 13.50 23.21 35.88
CA LEU A 5 12.36 24.12 35.70
C LEU A 5 11.97 24.28 34.22
N TRP A 6 12.91 24.10 33.30
CA TRP A 6 12.68 24.18 31.86
C TRP A 6 12.50 22.79 31.23
N LEU A 7 13.28 21.80 31.67
CA LEU A 7 13.27 20.45 31.10
C LEU A 7 11.95 19.72 31.38
N VAL A 8 11.36 19.88 32.56
CA VAL A 8 10.07 19.24 32.90
C VAL A 8 8.94 19.70 31.98
N PRO A 9 8.65 21.01 31.83
CA PRO A 9 7.58 21.44 30.92
C PRO A 9 7.88 21.11 29.45
N ILE A 10 9.13 21.20 29.01
CA ILE A 10 9.51 20.81 27.63
C ILE A 10 9.27 19.31 27.40
N ALA A 11 9.66 18.44 28.34
CA ALA A 11 9.44 17.01 28.22
C ALA A 11 7.95 16.66 28.20
N LEU A 12 7.13 17.32 29.04
CA LEU A 12 5.68 17.14 29.03
C LEU A 12 5.06 17.58 27.71
N LEU A 13 5.48 18.72 27.16
CA LEU A 13 5.01 19.19 25.85
C LEU A 13 5.42 18.24 24.72
N MET A 14 6.66 17.74 24.73
CA MET A 14 7.11 16.74 23.76
C MET A 14 6.32 15.44 23.87
N GLY A 15 6.03 14.98 25.09
CA GLY A 15 5.20 13.81 25.34
C GLY A 15 3.77 13.99 24.83
N LEU A 16 3.15 15.14 25.11
CA LEU A 16 1.80 15.47 24.63
C LEU A 16 1.76 15.60 23.10
N ALA A 17 2.77 16.23 22.50
CA ALA A 17 2.88 16.37 21.05
C ALA A 17 3.03 15.02 20.36
N GLY A 18 3.90 14.15 20.88
CA GLY A 18 4.07 12.78 20.37
C GLY A 18 2.79 11.95 20.51
N LEU A 19 2.12 12.02 21.67
CA LEU A 19 0.86 11.34 21.89
C LEU A 19 -0.24 11.86 20.96
N GLY A 20 -0.35 13.19 20.79
CA GLY A 20 -1.30 13.81 19.87
C GLY A 20 -1.07 13.40 18.42
N ALA A 21 0.18 13.39 17.97
CA ALA A 21 0.56 12.93 16.63
C ALA A 21 0.23 11.43 16.43
N PHE A 22 0.49 10.61 17.43
CA PHE A 22 0.15 9.17 17.41
C PHE A 22 -1.36 8.93 17.32
N LEU A 23 -2.15 9.61 18.16
CA LEU A 23 -3.62 9.51 18.11
C LEU A 23 -4.18 10.06 16.79
N TRP A 24 -3.61 11.12 16.24
CA TRP A 24 -3.96 11.64 14.92
C TRP A 24 -3.66 10.61 13.82
N SER A 25 -2.50 9.97 13.84
CA SER A 25 -2.12 8.90 12.90
C SER A 25 -3.07 7.70 12.93
N MET A 26 -3.57 7.32 14.12
CA MET A 26 -4.56 6.24 14.22
C MET A 26 -5.94 6.64 13.68
N ARG A 27 -6.29 7.93 13.76
CA ARG A 27 -7.59 8.43 13.28
C ARG A 27 -7.65 8.54 11.76
N ASP A 28 -6.53 8.76 11.08
CA ASP A 28 -6.49 9.13 9.66
C ASP A 28 -6.76 7.99 8.66
N GLY A 29 -7.20 6.81 9.11
CA GLY A 29 -7.58 5.71 8.20
C GLY A 29 -6.43 5.15 7.34
N GLN A 30 -5.20 5.65 7.51
CA GLN A 30 -3.98 5.25 6.78
C GLN A 30 -3.63 3.75 6.91
N TYR A 31 -4.28 3.03 7.84
CA TYR A 31 -4.16 1.59 7.98
C TYR A 31 -5.00 0.81 6.96
N GLU A 32 -6.09 1.37 6.43
CA GLU A 32 -6.91 0.70 5.40
C GLU A 32 -6.13 0.51 4.09
N ASP A 33 -5.26 1.47 3.72
CA ASP A 33 -4.44 1.33 2.51
C ASP A 33 -3.27 0.34 2.70
N LEU A 34 -2.74 0.21 3.92
CA LEU A 34 -1.74 -0.81 4.25
C LEU A 34 -2.33 -2.23 4.20
N ASP A 35 -3.55 -2.41 4.71
CA ASP A 35 -4.28 -3.69 4.60
C ASP A 35 -4.58 -4.02 3.12
N GLY A 36 -4.98 -3.03 2.31
CA GLY A 36 -5.18 -3.21 0.87
C GLY A 36 -3.90 -3.50 0.08
N ALA A 37 -2.75 -2.92 0.46
CA ALA A 37 -1.45 -3.21 -0.15
C ALA A 37 -0.96 -4.62 0.19
N ALA A 38 -1.18 -5.09 1.43
CA ALA A 38 -0.84 -6.44 1.86
C ALA A 38 -1.66 -7.51 1.11
N GLU A 39 -2.97 -7.28 0.92
CA GLU A 39 -3.85 -8.16 0.14
C GLU A 39 -3.36 -8.30 -1.31
N ARG A 40 -2.96 -7.18 -1.94
CA ARG A 40 -2.41 -7.19 -3.30
C ARG A 40 -1.12 -8.00 -3.39
N ILE A 41 -0.18 -7.84 -2.46
CA ILE A 41 1.09 -8.61 -2.46
C ILE A 41 0.84 -10.13 -2.33
N PHE A 42 -0.14 -10.54 -1.53
CA PHE A 42 -0.43 -11.96 -1.31
C PHE A 42 -1.14 -12.63 -2.51
N ILE A 43 -2.08 -11.92 -3.13
CA ILE A 43 -2.79 -12.38 -4.34
C ILE A 43 -1.85 -12.38 -5.56
N ASP A 44 -1.05 -11.32 -5.74
CA ASP A 44 -0.18 -11.17 -6.90
C ASP A 44 0.96 -12.20 -6.89
N ALA A 45 1.45 -12.60 -5.71
CA ALA A 45 2.39 -13.71 -5.55
C ALA A 45 1.85 -15.07 -6.02
N HIS A 46 0.53 -15.26 -6.09
CA HIS A 46 -0.12 -16.45 -6.66
C HIS A 46 -0.56 -16.25 -8.12
N SER A 47 -0.47 -15.02 -8.62
CA SER A 47 -0.96 -14.61 -9.94
C SER A 47 0.18 -14.41 -10.95
N ASP A 48 1.36 -15.00 -10.69
CA ASP A 48 2.56 -15.07 -11.52
C ASP A 48 2.29 -15.82 -12.85
N ARG A 49 1.33 -15.29 -13.62
CA ARG A 49 0.98 -15.71 -14.98
C ARG A 49 1.70 -14.75 -15.92
N PRO A 50 2.52 -15.25 -16.85
CA PRO A 50 3.20 -14.41 -17.80
C PRO A 50 2.20 -13.55 -18.58
N LEU A 51 2.46 -12.24 -18.70
CA LEU A 51 1.70 -11.32 -19.57
C LEU A 51 1.68 -11.75 -21.05
N ALA A 52 2.44 -12.79 -21.41
CA ALA A 52 2.55 -13.33 -22.77
C ALA A 52 1.27 -14.00 -23.28
N GLU A 53 0.38 -14.48 -22.40
CA GLU A 53 -0.81 -15.25 -22.80
C GLU A 53 -1.98 -14.35 -23.24
N ALA A 54 -2.05 -13.11 -22.73
CA ALA A 54 -3.09 -12.15 -23.12
C ALA A 54 -2.93 -11.65 -24.56
N GLU A 55 -1.70 -11.58 -25.06
CA GLU A 55 -1.36 -11.16 -26.43
C GLU A 55 -1.53 -12.29 -27.47
N GLU A 56 -1.51 -13.55 -27.03
CA GLU A 56 -1.62 -14.71 -27.93
C GLU A 56 -3.08 -15.10 -28.21
N SER A 57 -3.98 -14.90 -27.23
CA SER A 57 -5.42 -15.10 -27.44
C SER A 57 -6.00 -14.12 -28.47
N ASP A 58 -5.52 -12.88 -28.51
CA ASP A 58 -6.00 -11.85 -29.45
C ASP A 58 -5.41 -12.06 -30.86
N ARG A 59 -4.18 -12.59 -30.95
CA ARG A 59 -3.56 -12.93 -32.24
C ARG A 59 -4.15 -14.19 -32.88
N ALA A 60 -4.57 -15.17 -32.09
CA ALA A 60 -5.13 -16.43 -32.57
C ALA A 60 -6.52 -16.28 -33.22
N GLU A 61 -7.31 -15.26 -32.84
CA GLU A 61 -8.63 -15.00 -33.43
C GLU A 61 -8.59 -14.24 -34.77
N THR A 62 -7.47 -13.62 -35.14
CA THR A 62 -7.37 -12.82 -36.37
C THR A 62 -6.91 -13.58 -37.60
N VAL A 63 -6.64 -14.90 -37.51
CA VAL A 63 -6.31 -15.71 -38.70
C VAL A 63 -7.60 -15.99 -39.47
N PRO A 64 -7.82 -15.36 -40.65
CA PRO A 64 -9.00 -15.65 -41.43
C PRO A 64 -8.85 -17.08 -41.96
N HIS A 65 -9.80 -17.93 -41.58
CA HIS A 65 -9.97 -19.27 -42.14
C HIS A 65 -10.30 -19.13 -43.63
N ALA A 66 -9.26 -18.98 -44.45
CA ALA A 66 -9.36 -19.02 -45.90
C ALA A 66 -9.71 -20.46 -46.29
N LYS A 67 -11.01 -20.73 -46.37
CA LYS A 67 -11.57 -21.84 -47.13
C LYS A 67 -11.08 -21.70 -48.57
N SER A 68 -10.13 -22.52 -48.99
CA SER A 68 -9.95 -22.79 -50.42
C SER A 68 -10.53 -24.16 -50.73
N SER A 69 -11.46 -24.11 -51.68
CA SER A 69 -12.05 -25.21 -52.44
C SER A 69 -11.03 -26.15 -53.06
#